data_AF-A0A964P875-F1
#
_entry.id   AF-A0A964P875-F1
#
_cell.length_a   1.000
_cell.length_b   1.000
_cell.length_c   1.000
_cell.angle_alpha   90.00
_cell.angle_beta   90.00
_cell.angle_gamma   90.00
#
_symmetry.space_group_name_H-M   'P 1'
#
loop_
_entity.id
_entity.type
_entity.pdbx_description
1 polymer ?
#
loop_
_entity_poly.entity_id
_entity_poly.type
_entity_poly.pdbx_seq_one_letter_code
_entity_poly.pdbx_strand_id
1 'polypeptide(L)'
;ETIPGKNYMALELPNAKRQSIRLSEILGSNTYNDAKSMLTMGLGKDIIGNPIVADLAKMPHVLVAGTTGSGKSVGINAMILSLLYKAEARDVRLLMIDPKMLEMSVYEGIPHLLAPVVTDMKQAAHGLNWCVAEMERRYKLMSKMGVRNLAGYNVKLEDAKARGEHIGNPFSLTPEAPEPLDRLPHIVVVIDELADLMMVVGKKIEELIARLAQKARAAGIHLILATQRPSVDVITGLIKANIPTRIAFQVSSKIDSRTILDQMGAEALLGMGDMLYMPSGTGLPVRVHGAFVSDEEVHRVVSYLKSQGEPNYIEGVLEGGTVDGEDDGLGEAGGEKDPMYDQAVEVVLKNRKASISLVQRHLKIGYNRAARLVEDMEKAGLVSSMSSSGQRDILVPARSES
;
A
#
# COMPACT_ATOMS: atom_id res chain seq x y z
N GLU A 1 21.24 30.06 5.43
CA GLU A 1 20.28 30.04 6.56
C GLU A 1 21.00 30.32 7.88
N THR A 2 20.30 30.74 8.92
CA THR A 2 20.89 30.85 10.27
C THR A 2 21.08 29.46 10.86
N ILE A 3 22.27 29.16 11.37
CA ILE A 3 22.57 27.86 11.98
C ILE A 3 21.85 27.75 13.33
N PRO A 4 21.03 26.71 13.59
CA PRO A 4 20.37 26.54 14.89
C PRO A 4 21.34 26.66 16.06
N GLY A 5 21.04 27.55 17.00
CA GLY A 5 21.87 27.79 18.18
C GLY A 5 23.15 28.61 17.94
N LYS A 6 23.35 29.21 16.76
CA LYS A 6 24.52 30.07 16.47
C LYS A 6 24.12 31.38 15.77
N ASN A 7 24.93 32.42 15.96
CA ASN A 7 24.76 33.73 15.31
C ASN A 7 25.46 33.82 13.93
N TYR A 8 25.59 32.70 13.22
CA TYR A 8 26.27 32.62 11.93
C TYR A 8 25.29 32.26 10.80
N MET A 9 25.58 32.75 9.59
CA MET A 9 24.92 32.28 8.36
C MET A 9 25.69 31.11 7.75
N ALA A 10 24.99 30.03 7.41
CA ALA A 10 25.52 28.94 6.62
C ALA A 10 25.45 29.28 5.12
N LEU A 11 26.58 29.08 4.44
CA LEU A 11 26.70 29.10 2.98
C LEU A 11 27.28 27.76 2.54
N GLU A 12 26.45 26.93 1.91
CA GLU A 12 26.83 25.59 1.47
C GLU A 12 27.23 25.64 -0.01
N LEU A 13 28.47 25.26 -0.30
CA LEU A 13 29.02 25.23 -1.65
C LEU A 13 29.27 23.78 -2.08
N PRO A 14 28.92 23.40 -3.32
CA PRO A 14 29.20 22.07 -3.83
C PRO A 14 30.71 21.83 -3.90
N ASN A 15 31.16 20.66 -3.44
CA ASN A 15 32.54 20.21 -3.64
C ASN A 15 32.82 20.03 -5.14
N ALA A 16 34.05 20.37 -5.56
CA ALA A 16 34.48 20.19 -6.95
C ALA A 16 34.38 18.73 -7.45
N LYS A 17 34.61 17.78 -6.54
CA LYS A 17 34.41 16.34 -6.78
C LYS A 17 33.36 15.81 -5.83
N ARG A 18 32.19 15.44 -6.36
CA ARG A 18 31.13 14.81 -5.58
C ARG A 18 31.48 13.34 -5.32
N GLN A 19 31.28 12.89 -4.08
CA GLN A 19 31.37 11.48 -3.71
C GLN A 19 29.96 10.89 -3.78
N SER A 20 29.83 9.69 -4.36
CA SER A 20 28.57 8.95 -4.34
C SER A 20 28.46 8.21 -3.00
N ILE A 21 27.29 8.30 -2.36
CA ILE A 21 26.99 7.63 -1.10
C ILE A 21 26.26 6.34 -1.45
N ARG A 22 26.86 5.17 -1.21
CA ARG A 22 26.19 3.91 -1.53
C ARG A 22 25.16 3.54 -0.47
N LEU A 23 24.06 2.92 -0.87
CA LEU A 23 23.06 2.40 0.07
C LEU A 23 23.67 1.42 1.09
N SER A 24 24.62 0.60 0.67
CA SER A 24 25.33 -0.33 1.57
C SER A 24 26.08 0.36 2.71
N GLU A 25 26.54 1.61 2.53
CA GLU A 25 27.17 2.39 3.61
C GLU A 25 26.15 2.80 4.68
N ILE A 26 24.90 3.03 4.28
CA ILE A 26 23.82 3.42 5.21
C ILE A 26 23.29 2.19 5.91
N LEU A 27 23.00 1.12 5.16
CA LEU A 27 22.54 -0.15 5.73
C LEU A 27 23.60 -0.82 6.61
N GLY A 28 24.89 -0.63 6.30
CA GLY A 28 26.01 -1.11 7.13
C GLY A 28 26.27 -0.27 8.38
N SER A 29 25.57 0.85 8.58
CA SER A 29 25.80 1.71 9.75
C SER A 29 25.15 1.14 11.02
N ASN A 30 25.78 1.41 12.18
CA ASN A 30 25.21 1.04 13.48
C ASN A 30 23.82 1.66 13.68
N THR A 31 23.61 2.91 13.23
CA THR A 31 22.31 3.60 13.32
C THR A 31 21.19 2.81 12.65
N TYR A 32 21.45 2.16 11.51
CA TYR A 32 20.47 1.34 10.82
C TYR A 32 20.32 -0.05 11.46
N ASN A 33 21.43 -0.71 11.79
CA ASN A 33 21.44 -2.05 12.36
C ASN A 33 20.81 -2.12 13.75
N ASP A 34 21.08 -1.12 14.61
CA ASP A 34 20.56 -1.07 15.99
C ASP A 34 19.09 -0.63 16.05
N ALA A 35 18.55 -0.08 14.96
CA ALA A 35 17.16 0.36 14.92
C ALA A 35 16.21 -0.84 14.99
N LYS A 36 15.28 -0.82 15.94
CA LYS A 36 14.37 -1.95 16.21
C LYS A 36 13.16 -2.04 15.26
N SER A 37 12.85 -0.98 14.54
CA SER A 37 11.67 -0.92 13.68
C SER A 37 11.90 -1.73 12.40
N MET A 38 10.96 -2.60 12.06
CA MET A 38 10.91 -3.26 10.74
C MET A 38 10.69 -2.27 9.60
N LEU A 39 10.25 -1.05 9.92
CA LEU A 39 10.01 0.03 8.97
C LEU A 39 11.13 1.08 8.95
N THR A 40 12.36 0.66 9.27
CA THR A 40 13.54 1.52 9.22
C THR A 40 13.97 1.75 7.77
N MET A 41 14.21 3.00 7.39
CA MET A 41 14.65 3.40 6.04
C MET A 41 15.97 4.17 6.11
N GLY A 42 16.96 3.75 5.33
CA GLY A 42 18.19 4.50 5.12
C GLY A 42 17.97 5.60 4.10
N LEU A 43 18.11 6.87 4.50
CA LEU A 43 17.90 8.00 3.60
C LEU A 43 19.18 8.43 2.88
N GLY A 44 20.32 8.43 3.57
CA GLY A 44 21.57 8.95 3.03
C GLY A 44 22.52 9.45 4.12
N LYS A 45 23.30 10.48 3.83
CA LYS A 45 24.12 11.18 4.84
C LYS A 45 23.75 12.65 4.97
N ASP A 46 23.93 13.22 6.15
CA ASP A 46 23.85 14.67 6.32
C ASP A 46 25.06 15.37 5.66
N ILE A 47 25.07 16.70 5.73
CA ILE A 47 26.12 17.56 5.18
C ILE A 47 27.51 17.35 5.79
N ILE A 48 27.62 16.67 6.94
CA ILE A 48 28.90 16.35 7.59
C ILE A 48 29.26 14.86 7.48
N GLY A 49 28.43 14.06 6.81
CA GLY A 49 28.70 12.65 6.49
C GLY A 49 28.12 11.63 7.47
N ASN A 50 27.28 12.03 8.44
CA ASN A 50 26.63 11.07 9.34
C ASN A 50 25.47 10.35 8.63
N PRO A 51 25.28 9.03 8.87
CA PRO A 51 24.17 8.31 8.30
C PRO A 51 22.83 8.82 8.84
N ILE A 52 21.91 9.17 7.93
CA ILE A 52 20.54 9.57 8.24
C ILE A 52 19.61 8.38 7.98
N VAL A 53 19.00 7.93 9.06
CA VAL A 53 18.07 6.80 9.10
C VAL A 53 16.75 7.28 9.68
N ALA A 54 15.67 6.82 9.07
CA ALA A 54 14.30 7.17 9.37
C ALA A 54 13.49 5.94 9.81
N ASP A 55 12.39 6.16 10.52
CA ASP A 55 11.44 5.10 10.89
C ASP A 55 10.05 5.48 10.38
N LEU A 56 9.58 4.79 9.34
CA LEU A 56 8.28 5.08 8.72
C LEU A 56 7.12 4.87 9.71
N ALA A 57 7.27 3.99 10.72
CA ALA A 57 6.24 3.81 11.75
C ALA A 57 6.06 5.05 12.65
N LYS A 58 7.13 5.83 12.83
CA LYS A 58 7.10 7.11 13.56
C LYS A 58 6.66 8.28 12.69
N MET A 59 6.90 8.19 11.37
CA MET A 59 6.50 9.19 10.37
C MET A 59 4.99 9.27 10.11
N PRO A 60 4.17 8.35 10.63
CA PRO A 60 3.51 7.21 9.96
C PRO A 60 3.38 7.18 8.42
N HIS A 61 3.46 8.32 7.74
CA HIS A 61 3.31 8.46 6.29
C HIS A 61 4.33 9.48 5.79
N VAL A 62 4.77 9.37 4.54
CA VAL A 62 5.74 10.30 3.94
C VAL A 62 5.31 10.72 2.54
N LEU A 63 5.45 12.02 2.26
CA LEU A 63 5.30 12.60 0.94
C LEU A 63 6.70 12.87 0.35
N VAL A 64 6.95 12.35 -0.84
CA VAL A 64 8.21 12.46 -1.57
C VAL A 64 7.97 13.21 -2.88
N ALA A 65 8.73 14.26 -3.16
CA ALA A 65 8.55 15.01 -4.40
C ALA A 65 9.87 15.50 -4.97
N GLY A 66 9.93 15.64 -6.28
CA GLY A 66 11.11 16.12 -7.00
C GLY A 66 10.95 15.97 -8.50
N THR A 67 11.65 16.80 -9.28
CA THR A 67 11.56 16.75 -10.74
C THR A 67 12.28 15.52 -11.30
N THR A 68 12.04 15.20 -12.58
CA THR A 68 12.82 14.17 -13.30
C THR A 68 14.32 14.44 -13.17
N GLY A 69 15.12 13.41 -12.93
CA GLY A 69 16.58 13.53 -12.75
C GLY A 69 17.05 14.04 -11.38
N SER A 70 16.13 14.42 -10.48
CA SER A 70 16.46 14.91 -9.13
C SER A 70 17.00 13.82 -8.20
N GLY A 71 16.75 12.55 -8.51
CA GLY A 71 17.07 11.39 -7.66
C GLY A 71 15.88 10.77 -6.93
N LYS A 72 14.65 11.26 -7.16
CA LYS A 72 13.41 10.75 -6.54
C LYS A 72 13.29 9.22 -6.60
N SER A 73 13.37 8.63 -7.81
CA SER A 73 13.16 7.20 -8.00
C SER A 73 14.24 6.34 -7.31
N VAL A 74 15.51 6.77 -7.39
CA VAL A 74 16.61 6.13 -6.65
C VAL A 74 16.38 6.21 -5.13
N GLY A 75 15.89 7.35 -4.63
CA GLY A 75 15.51 7.51 -3.22
C GLY A 75 14.37 6.58 -2.79
N ILE A 76 13.34 6.40 -3.62
CA ILE A 76 12.25 5.45 -3.35
C ILE A 76 12.78 4.02 -3.33
N ASN A 77 13.63 3.64 -4.29
CA ASN A 77 14.28 2.33 -4.29
C ASN A 77 15.15 2.11 -3.05
N ALA A 78 15.89 3.13 -2.60
CA ALA A 78 16.64 3.07 -1.35
C ALA A 78 15.72 2.83 -0.13
N MET A 79 14.55 3.48 -0.08
CA MET A 79 13.55 3.25 0.97
C MET A 79 12.98 1.83 0.91
N ILE A 80 12.57 1.34 -0.26
CA ILE A 80 12.02 -0.01 -0.44
C ILE A 80 13.05 -1.06 -0.06
N LEU A 81 14.27 -0.98 -0.59
CA LEU A 81 15.34 -1.92 -0.26
C LEU A 81 15.69 -1.87 1.24
N SER A 82 15.65 -0.71 1.87
CA SER A 82 15.83 -0.61 3.32
C SER A 82 14.79 -1.41 4.11
N LEU A 83 13.55 -1.51 3.62
CA LEU A 83 12.53 -2.37 4.23
C LEU A 83 12.85 -3.85 3.98
N LEU A 84 13.19 -4.19 2.73
CA LEU A 84 13.43 -5.58 2.32
C LEU A 84 14.69 -6.19 2.96
N TYR A 85 15.71 -5.39 3.27
CA TYR A 85 16.88 -5.84 4.02
C TYR A 85 16.61 -6.08 5.50
N LYS A 86 15.50 -5.56 6.03
CA LYS A 86 15.17 -5.60 7.46
C LYS A 86 14.05 -6.55 7.82
N ALA A 87 13.10 -6.74 6.91
CA ALA A 87 11.85 -7.41 7.19
C ALA A 87 11.59 -8.57 6.22
N GLU A 88 11.13 -9.69 6.76
CA GLU A 88 10.56 -10.78 5.98
C GLU A 88 9.11 -10.45 5.56
N ALA A 89 8.56 -11.19 4.60
CA ALA A 89 7.18 -10.99 4.14
C ALA A 89 6.12 -11.18 5.23
N ARG A 90 6.42 -11.93 6.30
CA ARG A 90 5.55 -12.08 7.47
C ARG A 90 5.50 -10.82 8.35
N ASP A 91 6.51 -9.96 8.24
CA ASP A 91 6.68 -8.76 9.06
C ASP A 91 6.20 -7.51 8.31
N VAL A 92 6.48 -7.43 7.00
CA VAL A 92 6.11 -6.30 6.14
C VAL A 92 5.56 -6.80 4.80
N ARG A 93 4.43 -6.25 4.38
CA ARG A 93 3.79 -6.49 3.09
C ARG A 93 3.64 -5.18 2.32
N LEU A 94 3.74 -5.26 1.00
CA LEU A 94 3.82 -4.09 0.11
C LEU A 94 2.66 -4.07 -0.87
N LEU A 95 2.05 -2.90 -1.07
CA LEU A 95 1.19 -2.60 -2.21
C LEU A 95 1.88 -1.53 -3.05
N MET A 96 2.29 -1.87 -4.26
CA MET A 96 3.03 -0.96 -5.14
C MET A 96 2.11 -0.49 -6.27
N ILE A 97 2.03 0.83 -6.45
CA ILE A 97 1.24 1.48 -7.50
C ILE A 97 2.21 2.26 -8.41
N ASP A 98 2.39 1.76 -9.63
CA ASP A 98 3.26 2.31 -10.66
C ASP A 98 2.47 2.47 -11.98
N PRO A 99 1.77 3.61 -12.16
CA PRO A 99 0.96 3.86 -13.35
C PRO A 99 1.78 3.94 -14.64
N LYS A 100 3.11 4.12 -14.55
CA LYS A 100 4.00 4.27 -15.71
C LYS A 100 4.76 2.97 -16.05
N MET A 101 4.75 1.97 -15.17
CA MET A 101 5.48 0.71 -15.29
C MET A 101 7.00 0.85 -15.38
N LEU A 102 7.56 1.99 -14.95
CA LEU A 102 8.98 2.30 -15.15
C LEU A 102 9.83 2.02 -13.91
N GLU A 103 9.28 2.26 -12.72
CA GLU A 103 10.08 2.42 -11.51
C GLU A 103 9.97 1.21 -10.58
N MET A 104 8.77 0.66 -10.42
CA MET A 104 8.50 -0.43 -9.47
C MET A 104 8.19 -1.77 -10.13
N SER A 105 8.04 -1.84 -11.45
CA SER A 105 7.81 -3.09 -12.19
C SER A 105 8.90 -4.14 -11.93
N VAL A 106 10.13 -3.72 -11.61
CA VAL A 106 11.23 -4.60 -11.21
C VAL A 106 10.89 -5.47 -9.99
N TYR A 107 10.06 -4.99 -9.05
CA TYR A 107 9.70 -5.72 -7.83
C TYR A 107 8.59 -6.76 -8.04
N GLU A 108 7.99 -6.84 -9.23
CA GLU A 108 6.89 -7.77 -9.52
C GLU A 108 7.26 -9.20 -9.08
N GLY A 109 6.40 -9.87 -8.33
CA GLY A 109 6.60 -11.26 -7.88
C GLY A 109 7.48 -11.46 -6.64
N ILE A 110 7.92 -10.42 -5.93
CA ILE A 110 8.56 -10.64 -4.62
C ILE A 110 7.54 -11.16 -3.59
N PRO A 111 7.96 -12.00 -2.62
CA PRO A 111 7.09 -12.55 -1.60
C PRO A 111 6.41 -11.51 -0.69
N HIS A 112 6.89 -10.27 -0.66
CA HIS A 112 6.31 -9.18 0.13
C HIS A 112 5.07 -8.54 -0.51
N LEU A 113 4.83 -8.72 -1.81
CA LEU A 113 3.73 -8.04 -2.51
C LEU A 113 2.35 -8.58 -2.12
N LEU A 114 1.40 -7.72 -1.77
CA LEU A 114 -0.01 -8.04 -1.50
C LEU A 114 -0.79 -8.40 -2.76
N ALA A 115 -0.42 -7.78 -3.88
CA ALA A 115 -0.99 -7.99 -5.20
C ALA A 115 0.10 -7.67 -6.24
N PRO A 116 -0.07 -8.03 -7.51
CA PRO A 116 0.80 -7.56 -8.59
C PRO A 116 0.97 -6.04 -8.55
N VAL A 117 2.10 -5.54 -9.08
CA VAL A 117 2.36 -4.10 -9.21
C VAL A 117 1.20 -3.47 -9.99
N VAL A 118 0.55 -2.51 -9.36
CA VAL A 118 -0.71 -1.95 -9.87
C VAL A 118 -0.40 -0.85 -10.86
N THR A 119 -0.84 -1.06 -12.10
CA THR A 119 -0.59 -0.13 -13.21
C THR A 119 -1.86 0.60 -13.64
N ASP A 120 -3.02 -0.02 -13.44
CA ASP A 120 -4.31 0.59 -13.72
C ASP A 120 -4.79 1.47 -12.55
N MET A 121 -5.22 2.70 -12.87
CA MET A 121 -5.58 3.70 -11.85
C MET A 121 -6.90 3.35 -11.13
N LYS A 122 -7.82 2.62 -11.77
CA LYS A 122 -9.06 2.16 -11.11
C LYS A 122 -8.75 1.04 -10.13
N GLN A 123 -7.88 0.10 -10.52
CA GLN A 123 -7.37 -0.93 -9.61
C GLN A 123 -6.59 -0.34 -8.43
N ALA A 124 -5.84 0.74 -8.65
CA ALA A 124 -5.17 1.45 -7.55
C ALA A 124 -6.17 2.01 -6.54
N ALA A 125 -7.31 2.55 -7.00
CA ALA A 125 -8.38 2.99 -6.12
C ALA A 125 -8.98 1.82 -5.32
N HIS A 126 -9.15 0.65 -5.94
CA HIS A 126 -9.59 -0.57 -5.26
C HIS A 126 -8.58 -1.03 -4.19
N GLY A 127 -7.29 -1.05 -4.51
CA GLY A 127 -6.22 -1.38 -3.55
C GLY A 127 -6.19 -0.44 -2.34
N LEU A 128 -6.38 0.87 -2.55
CA LEU A 128 -6.51 1.84 -1.45
C LEU A 128 -7.77 1.60 -0.62
N ASN A 129 -8.89 1.30 -1.26
CA ASN A 129 -10.14 0.97 -0.56
C ASN A 129 -10.01 -0.32 0.27
N TRP A 130 -9.33 -1.33 -0.26
CA TRP A 130 -8.98 -2.55 0.47
C TRP A 130 -8.12 -2.23 1.69
N CYS A 131 -7.11 -1.35 1.56
CA CYS A 131 -6.30 -0.91 2.70
C CYS A 131 -7.13 -0.23 3.79
N VAL A 132 -8.15 0.55 3.39
CA VAL A 132 -9.10 1.15 4.35
C VAL A 132 -9.93 0.08 5.05
N ALA A 133 -10.46 -0.90 4.31
CA ALA A 133 -11.22 -2.00 4.91
C ALA A 133 -10.35 -2.85 5.86
N GLU A 134 -9.12 -3.17 5.47
CA GLU A 134 -8.17 -3.89 6.32
C GLU A 134 -7.79 -3.08 7.57
N MET A 135 -7.62 -1.76 7.45
CA MET A 135 -7.44 -0.88 8.61
C MET A 135 -8.58 -1.05 9.61
N GLU A 136 -9.83 -1.03 9.15
CA GLU A 136 -11.01 -1.17 10.02
C GLU A 136 -11.13 -2.56 10.63
N ARG A 137 -10.85 -3.61 9.84
CA ARG A 137 -10.77 -4.99 10.33
C ARG A 137 -9.77 -5.11 11.46
N ARG A 138 -8.57 -4.54 11.30
CA ARG A 138 -7.53 -4.51 12.33
C ARG A 138 -7.97 -3.76 13.57
N TYR A 139 -8.67 -2.63 13.43
CA TYR A 139 -9.22 -1.91 14.58
C TYR A 139 -10.25 -2.72 15.36
N LYS A 140 -11.16 -3.43 14.67
CA LYS A 140 -12.13 -4.35 15.28
C LYS A 140 -11.42 -5.45 16.07
N LEU A 141 -10.38 -6.07 15.48
CA LEU A 141 -9.56 -7.08 16.14
C LEU A 141 -8.84 -6.51 17.37
N MET A 142 -8.13 -5.39 17.22
CA MET A 142 -7.39 -4.75 18.32
C MET A 142 -8.31 -4.37 19.50
N SER A 143 -9.51 -3.86 19.21
CA SER A 143 -10.52 -3.53 20.21
C SER A 143 -10.97 -4.75 21.00
N LYS A 144 -11.33 -5.85 20.33
CA LYS A 144 -11.70 -7.12 20.99
C LYS A 144 -10.55 -7.73 21.78
N MET A 145 -9.33 -7.52 21.29
CA MET A 145 -8.11 -7.99 21.95
C MET A 145 -7.65 -7.07 23.10
N GLY A 146 -8.27 -5.91 23.30
CA GLY A 146 -7.89 -4.96 24.34
C GLY A 146 -6.51 -4.33 24.15
N VAL A 147 -6.06 -4.22 22.89
CA VAL A 147 -4.75 -3.66 22.52
C VAL A 147 -4.91 -2.36 21.73
N ARG A 148 -3.90 -1.48 21.80
CA ARG A 148 -3.99 -0.14 21.20
C ARG A 148 -3.39 -0.02 19.80
N ASN A 149 -2.55 -0.98 19.39
CA ASN A 149 -1.83 -0.93 18.12
C ASN A 149 -1.40 -2.34 17.66
N LEU A 150 -0.93 -2.43 16.42
CA LEU A 150 -0.47 -3.65 15.78
C LEU A 150 0.64 -4.36 16.56
N ALA A 151 1.58 -3.60 17.14
CA ALA A 151 2.66 -4.18 17.94
C ALA A 151 2.11 -4.91 19.18
N GLY A 152 1.18 -4.29 19.90
CA GLY A 152 0.51 -4.93 21.05
C GLY A 152 -0.33 -6.14 20.65
N TYR A 153 -0.98 -6.09 19.48
CA TYR A 153 -1.69 -7.26 18.92
C TYR A 153 -0.72 -8.43 18.66
N ASN A 154 0.40 -8.18 17.99
CA ASN A 154 1.37 -9.20 17.65
C ASN A 154 2.05 -9.81 18.89
N VAL A 155 2.47 -8.99 19.85
CA VAL A 155 3.06 -9.46 21.12
C VAL A 155 2.09 -10.39 21.87
N LYS A 156 0.80 -10.03 21.91
CA LYS A 156 -0.21 -10.86 22.60
C LYS A 156 -0.39 -12.24 21.95
N LEU A 157 -0.27 -12.34 20.63
CA LEU A 157 -0.30 -13.62 19.91
C LEU A 157 0.99 -14.43 20.13
N GLU A 158 2.14 -13.77 20.11
CA GLU A 158 3.43 -14.41 20.36
C GLU A 158 3.51 -15.00 21.78
N ASP A 159 3.04 -14.26 22.78
CA ASP A 159 2.98 -14.71 24.17
C ASP A 159 2.06 -15.94 24.33
N ALA A 160 0.90 -15.95 23.65
CA ALA A 160 -0.01 -17.10 23.68
C ALA A 160 0.63 -18.33 23.02
N LYS A 161 1.25 -18.15 21.84
CA LYS A 161 1.96 -19.20 21.14
C LYS A 161 3.11 -19.78 21.96
N ALA A 162 3.85 -18.93 22.69
CA ALA A 162 4.93 -19.36 23.58
C ALA A 162 4.44 -20.22 24.76
N ARG A 163 3.16 -20.08 25.16
CA ARG A 163 2.50 -20.95 26.16
C ARG A 163 1.85 -22.20 25.55
N GLY A 164 1.93 -22.40 24.23
CA GLY A 164 1.24 -23.48 23.53
C GLY A 164 -0.27 -23.24 23.37
N GLU A 165 -0.71 -22.00 23.52
CA GLU A 165 -2.11 -21.58 23.39
C GLU A 165 -2.33 -20.90 22.03
N HIS A 166 -3.54 -21.00 21.50
CA HIS A 166 -3.98 -20.22 20.36
C HIS A 166 -5.14 -19.31 20.75
N ILE A 167 -5.09 -18.07 20.25
CA ILE A 167 -6.18 -17.11 20.43
C ILE A 167 -7.09 -17.26 19.21
N GLY A 168 -8.33 -17.70 19.43
CA GLY A 168 -9.33 -17.82 18.37
C GLY A 168 -9.80 -16.47 17.84
N ASN A 169 -10.22 -16.42 16.58
CA ASN A 169 -10.79 -15.24 15.95
C ASN A 169 -12.13 -14.87 16.62
N PRO A 170 -12.26 -13.68 17.24
CA PRO A 170 -13.48 -13.26 17.91
C PRO A 170 -14.65 -12.97 16.96
N PHE A 171 -14.40 -12.95 15.65
CA PHE A 171 -15.40 -12.75 14.58
C PHE A 171 -15.58 -13.99 13.71
N SER A 172 -15.19 -15.16 14.19
CA SER A 172 -15.38 -16.43 13.48
C SER A 172 -16.86 -16.70 13.20
N LEU A 173 -17.14 -17.26 12.03
CA LEU A 173 -18.47 -17.79 11.68
C LEU A 173 -18.81 -19.07 12.46
N THR A 174 -17.83 -19.69 13.11
CA THR A 174 -18.01 -20.85 13.98
C THR A 174 -17.55 -20.53 15.41
N PRO A 175 -18.34 -19.80 16.22
CA PRO A 175 -17.94 -19.34 17.54
C PRO A 175 -17.57 -20.45 18.53
N GLU A 176 -18.08 -21.67 18.34
CA GLU A 176 -17.79 -22.84 19.17
C GLU A 176 -16.39 -23.43 18.89
N ALA A 177 -15.85 -23.19 17.69
CA ALA A 177 -14.54 -23.64 17.26
C ALA A 177 -13.89 -22.57 16.36
N PRO A 178 -13.51 -21.41 16.93
CA PRO A 178 -12.97 -20.31 16.14
C PRO A 178 -11.60 -20.66 15.59
N GLU A 179 -11.34 -20.31 14.34
CA GLU A 179 -10.02 -20.43 13.72
C GLU A 179 -8.99 -19.57 14.47
N PRO A 180 -7.72 -20.01 14.59
CA PRO A 180 -6.70 -19.25 15.30
C PRO A 180 -6.38 -17.95 14.57
N LEU A 181 -6.12 -16.89 15.34
CA LEU A 181 -5.60 -15.63 14.81
C LEU A 181 -4.12 -15.75 14.49
N ASP A 182 -3.75 -15.21 13.33
CA ASP A 182 -2.38 -15.05 12.91
C ASP A 182 -1.81 -13.67 13.22
N ARG A 183 -0.49 -13.62 13.30
CA ARG A 183 0.29 -12.38 13.37
C ARG A 183 0.00 -11.54 12.13
N LEU A 184 -0.14 -10.22 12.32
CA LEU A 184 -0.43 -9.30 11.23
C LEU A 184 0.83 -8.52 10.83
N PRO A 185 1.19 -8.48 9.54
CA PRO A 185 2.34 -7.71 9.05
C PRO A 185 2.00 -6.22 9.01
N HIS A 186 3.02 -5.37 9.07
CA HIS A 186 2.88 -3.99 8.60
C HIS A 186 2.55 -3.98 7.10
N ILE A 187 1.73 -3.03 6.67
CA ILE A 187 1.45 -2.82 5.24
C ILE A 187 2.05 -1.47 4.85
N VAL A 188 2.87 -1.45 3.79
CA VAL A 188 3.38 -0.20 3.21
C VAL A 188 2.83 -0.08 1.80
N VAL A 189 2.05 0.98 1.56
CA VAL A 189 1.56 1.35 0.23
C VAL A 189 2.52 2.35 -0.37
N VAL A 190 3.08 2.03 -1.53
CA VAL A 190 4.01 2.90 -2.27
C VAL A 190 3.35 3.34 -3.56
N ILE A 191 3.27 4.65 -3.78
CA ILE A 191 2.72 5.24 -5.00
C ILE A 191 3.82 6.07 -5.65
N ASP A 192 4.30 5.70 -6.84
CA ASP A 192 5.40 6.44 -7.49
C ASP A 192 4.97 7.83 -7.99
N GLU A 193 3.78 7.90 -8.59
CA GLU A 193 3.25 9.12 -9.20
C GLU A 193 1.79 9.34 -8.80
N LEU A 194 1.61 9.98 -7.64
CA LEU A 194 0.30 10.38 -7.12
C LEU A 194 -0.48 11.24 -8.11
N ALA A 195 0.20 12.08 -8.89
CA ALA A 195 -0.44 12.97 -9.84
C ALA A 195 -1.26 12.22 -10.91
N ASP A 196 -0.80 11.05 -11.36
CA ASP A 196 -1.55 10.25 -12.36
C ASP A 196 -2.87 9.72 -11.77
N LEU A 197 -2.85 9.29 -10.50
CA LEU A 197 -4.07 8.86 -9.81
C LEU A 197 -5.06 10.02 -9.61
N MET A 198 -4.55 11.18 -9.20
CA MET A 198 -5.35 12.38 -9.01
C MET A 198 -5.96 12.90 -10.32
N MET A 199 -5.28 12.73 -11.45
CA MET A 199 -5.82 13.16 -12.75
C MET A 199 -6.90 12.24 -13.30
N VAL A 200 -6.80 10.92 -13.05
CA VAL A 200 -7.72 9.93 -13.62
C VAL A 200 -8.92 9.68 -12.72
N VAL A 201 -8.69 9.46 -11.43
CA VAL A 201 -9.74 9.09 -10.46
C VAL A 201 -10.18 10.31 -9.63
N GLY A 202 -9.30 11.29 -9.45
CA GLY A 202 -9.66 12.56 -8.80
C GLY A 202 -9.91 12.43 -7.31
N LYS A 203 -10.95 13.13 -6.86
CA LYS A 203 -11.25 13.37 -5.44
C LYS A 203 -11.37 12.10 -4.59
N LYS A 204 -11.83 10.99 -5.17
CA LYS A 204 -11.96 9.72 -4.45
C LYS A 204 -10.60 9.19 -3.95
N ILE A 205 -9.53 9.39 -4.72
CA ILE A 205 -8.16 9.01 -4.29
C ILE A 205 -7.72 9.86 -3.09
N GLU A 206 -7.97 11.17 -3.16
CA GLU A 206 -7.64 12.09 -2.07
C GLU A 206 -8.36 11.72 -0.77
N GLU A 207 -9.65 11.39 -0.84
CA GLU A 207 -10.46 10.97 0.31
C GLU A 207 -9.96 9.66 0.92
N LEU A 208 -9.59 8.66 0.10
CA LEU A 208 -9.01 7.40 0.58
C LEU A 208 -7.64 7.62 1.24
N ILE A 209 -6.78 8.42 0.62
CA ILE A 209 -5.46 8.75 1.18
C ILE A 209 -5.61 9.50 2.49
N ALA A 210 -6.50 10.50 2.56
CA ALA A 210 -6.76 11.25 3.79
C ALA A 210 -7.27 10.33 4.90
N ARG A 211 -8.22 9.44 4.61
CA ARG A 211 -8.76 8.48 5.58
C ARG A 211 -7.69 7.54 6.12
N LEU A 212 -6.84 7.01 5.25
CA LEU A 212 -5.69 6.19 5.66
C LEU A 212 -4.73 7.02 6.50
N ALA A 213 -4.27 8.18 6.02
CA ALA A 213 -3.28 8.99 6.71
C ALA A 213 -3.72 9.43 8.12
N GLN A 214 -5.03 9.61 8.34
CA GLN A 214 -5.60 9.97 9.64
C GLN A 214 -5.61 8.82 10.67
N LYS A 215 -5.83 7.59 10.21
CA LYS A 215 -6.20 6.47 11.11
C LYS A 215 -5.29 5.25 10.98
N ALA A 216 -4.50 5.11 9.94
CA ALA A 216 -3.79 3.87 9.61
C ALA A 216 -2.62 3.54 10.55
N ARG A 217 -2.03 4.55 11.22
CA ARG A 217 -0.84 4.39 12.06
C ARG A 217 -0.93 3.24 13.06
N ALA A 218 -2.00 3.19 13.86
CA ALA A 218 -2.12 2.16 14.91
C ALA A 218 -2.43 0.77 14.33
N ALA A 219 -3.10 0.70 13.16
CA ALA A 219 -3.33 -0.52 12.40
C ALA A 219 -2.08 -1.03 11.67
N GLY A 220 -0.99 -0.25 11.69
CA GLY A 220 0.29 -0.59 11.05
C GLY A 220 0.24 -0.55 9.53
N ILE A 221 -0.58 0.35 8.96
CA ILE A 221 -0.62 0.64 7.53
C ILE A 221 0.02 2.01 7.30
N HIS A 222 0.94 2.09 6.34
CA HIS A 222 1.81 3.23 6.10
C HIS A 222 1.81 3.60 4.62
N LEU A 223 2.05 4.88 4.32
CA LEU A 223 1.99 5.41 2.96
C LEU A 223 3.33 6.06 2.60
N ILE A 224 3.85 5.73 1.43
CA ILE A 224 4.93 6.45 0.74
C ILE A 224 4.32 6.99 -0.54
N LEU A 225 3.99 8.28 -0.55
CA LEU A 225 3.39 8.95 -1.69
C LEU A 225 4.45 9.74 -2.42
N ALA A 226 4.67 9.46 -3.69
CA ALA A 226 5.62 10.18 -4.51
C ALA A 226 4.95 10.93 -5.67
N THR A 227 5.56 12.02 -6.11
CA THR A 227 5.12 12.77 -7.29
C THR A 227 6.29 13.49 -7.95
N GLN A 228 6.28 13.58 -9.28
CA GLN A 228 7.18 14.47 -10.01
C GLN A 228 6.55 15.83 -10.33
N ARG A 229 5.25 15.98 -10.02
CA ARG A 229 4.46 17.20 -10.24
C ARG A 229 4.06 17.80 -8.88
N PRO A 230 4.92 18.61 -8.25
CA PRO A 230 4.64 19.24 -6.96
C PRO A 230 3.72 20.48 -7.10
N SER A 231 2.56 20.30 -7.72
CA SER A 231 1.53 21.35 -7.82
C SER A 231 0.53 21.29 -6.68
N VAL A 232 -0.17 22.39 -6.44
CA VAL A 232 -1.22 22.49 -5.42
C VAL A 232 -2.42 21.57 -5.69
N ASP A 233 -2.63 21.20 -6.95
CA ASP A 233 -3.70 20.29 -7.37
C ASP A 233 -3.37 18.83 -7.06
N VAL A 234 -2.08 18.49 -6.95
CA VAL A 234 -1.60 17.15 -6.60
C VAL A 234 -1.32 17.04 -5.10
N ILE A 235 -0.60 18.02 -4.55
CA ILE A 235 -0.24 18.11 -3.13
C ILE A 235 -1.21 19.10 -2.48
N THR A 236 -2.44 18.66 -2.32
CA THR A 236 -3.53 19.48 -1.79
C THR A 236 -3.35 19.76 -0.29
N GLY A 237 -4.16 20.68 0.25
CA GLY A 237 -4.21 20.94 1.69
C GLY A 237 -4.58 19.71 2.51
N LEU A 238 -5.48 18.85 2.02
CA LEU A 238 -5.90 17.63 2.72
C LEU A 238 -4.77 16.61 2.79
N ILE A 239 -4.01 16.42 1.70
CA ILE A 239 -2.83 15.55 1.71
C ILE A 239 -1.80 16.07 2.71
N LYS A 240 -1.48 17.37 2.65
CA LYS A 240 -0.49 17.98 3.55
C LYS A 240 -0.88 17.94 5.02
N ALA A 241 -2.16 18.12 5.33
CA ALA A 241 -2.66 18.12 6.71
C ALA A 241 -2.49 16.76 7.39
N ASN A 242 -2.55 15.66 6.61
CA ASN A 242 -2.49 14.30 7.16
C ASN A 242 -1.11 13.63 6.98
N ILE A 243 -0.21 14.21 6.16
CA ILE A 243 1.14 13.68 5.91
C ILE A 243 2.17 14.76 6.31
N PRO A 244 2.59 14.77 7.58
CA PRO A 244 3.48 15.81 8.11
C PRO A 244 4.95 15.59 7.76
N THR A 245 5.35 14.35 7.45
CA THR A 245 6.74 14.03 7.06
C THR A 245 6.90 14.22 5.57
N ARG A 246 7.93 14.98 5.17
CA ARG A 246 8.13 15.35 3.76
C ARG A 246 9.59 15.20 3.34
N ILE A 247 9.79 14.75 2.11
CA ILE A 247 11.10 14.66 1.46
C ILE A 247 10.99 15.38 0.13
N ALA A 248 11.74 16.46 -0.03
CA ALA A 248 11.84 17.18 -1.29
C ALA A 248 13.23 16.96 -1.89
N PHE A 249 13.29 16.29 -3.03
CA PHE A 249 14.43 16.36 -3.93
C PHE A 249 14.42 17.69 -4.69
N GLN A 250 15.43 17.91 -5.54
CA GLN A 250 15.49 19.11 -6.37
C GLN A 250 14.18 19.36 -7.13
N VAL A 251 13.74 20.61 -7.11
CA VAL A 251 12.57 21.11 -7.85
C VAL A 251 12.92 22.34 -8.67
N SER A 252 12.06 22.68 -9.64
CA SER A 252 12.32 23.76 -10.59
C SER A 252 12.19 25.15 -10.00
N SER A 253 11.35 25.33 -8.96
CA SER A 253 11.02 26.67 -8.47
C SER A 253 10.80 26.75 -6.97
N LYS A 254 10.89 27.99 -6.45
CA LYS A 254 10.54 28.33 -5.06
C LYS A 254 9.07 28.02 -4.72
N ILE A 255 8.20 28.06 -5.73
CA ILE A 255 6.78 27.76 -5.58
C ILE A 255 6.63 26.26 -5.32
N ASP A 256 7.27 25.43 -6.14
CA ASP A 256 7.27 23.97 -5.98
C ASP A 256 7.84 23.55 -4.62
N SER A 257 8.94 24.18 -4.18
CA SER A 257 9.52 23.93 -2.86
C SER A 257 8.50 24.20 -1.75
N ARG A 258 7.77 25.32 -1.83
CA ARG A 258 6.72 25.66 -0.85
C ARG A 258 5.52 24.73 -0.93
N THR A 259 5.14 24.28 -2.12
CA THR A 259 4.06 23.33 -2.26
C THR A 259 4.35 22.06 -1.47
N ILE A 260 5.61 21.60 -1.47
CA ILE A 260 6.03 20.39 -0.74
C ILE A 260 6.30 20.70 0.73
N LEU A 261 7.25 21.59 1.03
CA LEU A 261 7.80 21.78 2.37
C LEU A 261 7.11 22.88 3.19
N ASP A 262 6.18 23.62 2.61
CA ASP A 262 5.67 24.89 3.14
C ASP A 262 6.75 25.98 3.29
N GLN A 263 7.95 25.75 2.75
CA GLN A 263 9.09 26.67 2.74
C GLN A 263 9.93 26.55 1.46
N MET A 264 10.78 27.55 1.21
CA MET A 264 11.78 27.54 0.13
C MET A 264 12.99 26.66 0.52
N GLY A 265 13.80 26.28 -0.47
CA GLY A 265 15.09 25.61 -0.27
C GLY A 265 15.33 24.44 -1.22
N ALA A 266 14.26 23.72 -1.61
CA ALA A 266 14.41 22.55 -2.47
C ALA A 266 14.83 22.92 -3.90
N GLU A 267 14.55 24.14 -4.35
CA GLU A 267 15.00 24.66 -5.65
C GLU A 267 16.52 24.90 -5.73
N ALA A 268 17.18 25.00 -4.57
CA ALA A 268 18.62 25.23 -4.48
C ALA A 268 19.42 23.91 -4.32
N LEU A 269 18.73 22.77 -4.31
CA LEU A 269 19.36 21.46 -4.24
C LEU A 269 20.13 21.14 -5.53
N LEU A 270 21.06 20.20 -5.42
CA LEU A 270 22.06 19.92 -6.44
C LEU A 270 21.66 18.81 -7.43
N GLY A 271 20.45 18.27 -7.31
CA GLY A 271 19.98 17.08 -8.02
C GLY A 271 20.72 15.81 -7.57
N MET A 272 20.60 14.72 -8.35
CA MET A 272 21.35 13.48 -8.14
C MET A 272 21.25 12.91 -6.70
N GLY A 273 20.05 12.97 -6.10
CA GLY A 273 19.77 12.42 -4.77
C GLY A 273 19.91 13.43 -3.63
N ASP A 274 20.34 14.67 -3.89
CA ASP A 274 20.33 15.74 -2.89
C ASP A 274 18.87 16.11 -2.53
N MET A 275 18.56 16.12 -1.22
CA MET A 275 17.20 16.31 -0.72
C MET A 275 17.14 17.10 0.58
N LEU A 276 15.98 17.69 0.84
CA LEU A 276 15.56 18.22 2.12
C LEU A 276 14.58 17.24 2.76
N TYR A 277 14.97 16.68 3.90
CA TYR A 277 14.13 15.82 4.71
C TYR A 277 13.53 16.62 5.86
N MET A 278 12.21 16.71 5.92
CA MET A 278 11.46 17.36 7.00
C MET A 278 10.77 16.32 7.89
N PRO A 279 11.33 16.03 9.08
CA PRO A 279 10.67 15.18 10.06
C PRO A 279 9.39 15.81 10.60
N SER A 280 8.40 14.97 10.93
CA SER A 280 7.19 15.41 11.62
C SER A 280 7.50 16.18 12.92
N GLY A 281 6.83 17.31 13.12
CA GLY A 281 6.86 18.08 14.36
C GLY A 281 8.05 19.04 14.55
N THR A 282 9.04 19.04 13.65
CA THR A 282 10.23 19.91 13.77
C THR A 282 10.07 21.25 13.05
N GLY A 283 9.35 21.26 11.92
CA GLY A 283 9.17 22.44 11.07
C GLY A 283 10.43 22.95 10.37
N LEU A 284 11.57 22.27 10.54
CA LEU A 284 12.84 22.62 9.91
C LEU A 284 13.37 21.40 9.14
N PRO A 285 13.59 21.51 7.81
CA PRO A 285 14.19 20.43 7.06
C PRO A 285 15.68 20.30 7.37
N VAL A 286 16.16 19.08 7.27
CA VAL A 286 17.57 18.71 7.31
C VAL A 286 17.99 18.36 5.90
N ARG A 287 19.11 18.92 5.43
CA ARG A 287 19.68 18.55 4.14
C ARG A 287 20.34 17.17 4.23
N VAL A 288 19.99 16.29 3.30
CA VAL A 288 20.47 14.92 3.21
C VAL A 288 20.92 14.65 1.78
N HIS A 289 22.09 14.07 1.64
CA HIS A 289 22.58 13.53 0.38
C HIS A 289 22.14 12.07 0.28
N GLY A 290 21.20 11.82 -0.62
CA GLY A 290 20.52 10.54 -0.77
C GLY A 290 21.46 9.38 -1.04
N ALA A 291 21.14 8.24 -0.45
CA ALA A 291 21.80 6.97 -0.77
C ALA A 291 21.54 6.59 -2.23
N PHE A 292 22.60 6.25 -2.94
CA PHE A 292 22.56 5.73 -4.30
C PHE A 292 22.47 4.21 -4.27
N VAL A 293 21.59 3.70 -5.13
CA VAL A 293 21.49 2.29 -5.48
C VAL A 293 21.27 2.19 -6.97
N SER A 294 22.00 1.27 -7.62
CA SER A 294 21.83 1.04 -9.06
C SER A 294 20.66 0.09 -9.35
N ASP A 295 20.13 0.15 -10.57
CA ASP A 295 19.10 -0.79 -11.01
C ASP A 295 19.60 -2.24 -10.93
N GLU A 296 20.88 -2.49 -11.24
CA GLU A 296 21.48 -3.81 -11.10
C GLU A 296 21.44 -4.31 -9.64
N GLU A 297 21.72 -3.44 -8.67
CA GLU A 297 21.60 -3.78 -7.25
C GLU A 297 20.15 -4.12 -6.87
N VAL A 298 19.17 -3.36 -7.36
CA VAL A 298 17.73 -3.64 -7.15
C VAL A 298 17.37 -5.02 -7.72
N HIS A 299 17.75 -5.29 -8.98
CA HIS A 299 17.47 -6.57 -9.63
C HIS A 299 18.08 -7.75 -8.87
N ARG A 300 19.32 -7.62 -8.38
CA ARG A 300 19.98 -8.69 -7.60
C ARG A 300 19.20 -9.01 -6.32
N VAL A 301 18.75 -7.99 -5.59
CA VAL A 301 17.96 -8.20 -4.36
C VAL A 301 16.61 -8.84 -4.68
N VAL A 302 15.92 -8.36 -5.72
CA VAL A 302 14.65 -8.94 -6.15
C VAL A 302 14.81 -10.40 -6.59
N SER A 303 15.80 -10.71 -7.41
CA SER A 303 16.08 -12.10 -7.85
C SER A 303 16.38 -13.00 -6.66
N TYR A 304 17.14 -12.53 -5.69
CA TYR A 304 17.36 -13.27 -4.45
C TYR A 304 16.05 -13.53 -3.71
N LEU A 305 15.20 -12.53 -3.50
CA LEU A 305 13.92 -12.69 -2.80
C LEU A 305 12.97 -13.66 -3.50
N LYS A 306 12.87 -13.60 -4.84
CA LYS A 306 12.07 -14.55 -5.64
C LYS A 306 12.57 -15.99 -5.48
N SER A 307 13.88 -16.20 -5.33
CA SER A 307 14.43 -17.53 -5.06
C SER A 307 14.05 -18.10 -3.69
N GLN A 308 13.63 -17.25 -2.74
CA GLN A 308 13.24 -17.66 -1.40
C GLN A 308 11.75 -18.04 -1.31
N GLY A 309 10.92 -17.67 -2.29
CA GLY A 309 9.51 -18.04 -2.32
C GLY A 309 8.68 -17.24 -3.31
N GLU A 310 7.55 -17.82 -3.69
CA GLU A 310 6.56 -17.21 -4.58
C GLU A 310 5.74 -16.13 -3.86
N PRO A 311 5.18 -15.15 -4.60
CA PRO A 311 4.29 -14.17 -4.03
C PRO A 311 2.99 -14.81 -3.54
N ASN A 312 2.60 -14.52 -2.30
CA ASN A 312 1.30 -14.89 -1.76
C ASN A 312 0.30 -13.74 -1.98
N TYR A 313 -0.17 -13.54 -3.21
CA TYR A 313 -1.14 -12.49 -3.52
C TYR A 313 -2.48 -12.73 -2.83
N ILE A 314 -3.08 -11.66 -2.30
CA ILE A 314 -4.38 -11.71 -1.66
C ILE A 314 -5.45 -11.44 -2.72
N GLU A 315 -6.34 -12.41 -2.91
CA GLU A 315 -7.50 -12.28 -3.80
C GLU A 315 -8.39 -11.09 -3.37
N GLY A 316 -8.92 -10.36 -4.35
CA GLY A 316 -9.83 -9.25 -4.09
C GLY A 316 -9.18 -7.91 -3.72
N VAL A 317 -7.86 -7.81 -3.53
CA VAL A 317 -7.19 -6.52 -3.24
C VAL A 317 -7.43 -5.49 -4.36
N LEU A 318 -7.43 -5.94 -5.61
CA LEU A 318 -7.60 -5.08 -6.79
C LEU A 318 -9.00 -5.17 -7.40
N GLU A 319 -9.89 -5.99 -6.83
CA GLU A 319 -11.26 -6.15 -7.30
C GLU A 319 -12.16 -5.16 -6.54
N GLY A 320 -13.03 -4.44 -7.26
CA GLY A 320 -13.90 -3.41 -6.70
C GLY A 320 -15.05 -3.90 -5.80
N GLY A 321 -14.88 -5.01 -5.09
CA GLY A 321 -15.85 -5.53 -4.14
C GLY A 321 -15.82 -4.73 -2.83
N THR A 322 -16.92 -4.06 -2.51
CA THR A 322 -17.19 -3.56 -1.16
C THR A 322 -17.41 -4.74 -0.22
N VAL A 323 -16.78 -4.70 0.96
CA VAL A 323 -17.15 -5.56 2.09
C VAL A 323 -18.07 -4.72 2.98
N ASP A 324 -19.27 -5.26 3.22
CA ASP A 324 -20.34 -4.78 4.10
C ASP A 324 -21.04 -3.45 3.72
N GLY A 325 -22.12 -3.56 2.95
CA GLY A 325 -23.42 -2.97 3.34
C GLY A 325 -23.64 -1.46 3.22
N GLU A 326 -22.81 -0.70 2.52
CA GLU A 326 -23.19 0.66 2.09
C GLU A 326 -23.38 0.69 0.56
N ASP A 327 -24.66 0.54 0.18
CA ASP A 327 -25.20 0.91 -1.12
C ASP A 327 -25.05 2.43 -1.28
N ASP A 328 -23.92 2.86 -1.84
CA ASP A 328 -23.81 4.20 -2.38
C ASP A 328 -24.42 4.14 -3.78
N GLY A 329 -25.75 4.24 -3.79
CA GLY A 329 -26.58 4.12 -4.98
C GLY A 329 -26.23 5.19 -6.00
N LEU A 330 -25.61 4.78 -7.11
CA LEU A 330 -25.65 5.47 -8.40
C LEU A 330 -25.54 4.40 -9.47
N GLY A 331 -26.65 4.16 -10.16
CA GLY A 331 -26.77 3.13 -11.17
C GLY A 331 -25.93 3.40 -12.41
N GLU A 332 -25.33 2.33 -12.93
CA GLU A 332 -25.16 2.12 -14.37
C GLU A 332 -25.89 0.83 -14.74
N ALA A 333 -27.11 1.01 -15.25
CA ALA A 333 -27.72 0.04 -16.14
C ALA A 333 -26.98 0.12 -17.48
N GLY A 334 -26.09 -0.85 -17.74
CA GLY A 334 -25.31 -0.91 -18.98
C GLY A 334 -24.40 -2.12 -18.99
N GLY A 335 -24.96 -3.28 -19.33
CA GLY A 335 -24.33 -4.58 -19.18
C GLY A 335 -23.20 -4.87 -20.16
N GLU A 336 -22.04 -5.23 -19.62
CA GLU A 336 -21.27 -6.34 -20.17
C GLU A 336 -21.71 -7.60 -19.41
N LYS A 337 -22.36 -8.53 -20.12
CA LYS A 337 -22.64 -9.87 -19.57
C LYS A 337 -21.30 -10.53 -19.25
N ASP A 338 -21.15 -11.04 -18.02
CA ASP A 338 -19.96 -11.81 -17.65
C ASP A 338 -19.73 -12.91 -18.71
N PRO A 339 -18.52 -13.04 -19.29
CA PRO A 339 -18.24 -14.02 -20.34
C PRO A 339 -18.57 -15.48 -19.95
N MET A 340 -18.63 -15.77 -18.65
CA MET A 340 -18.95 -17.10 -18.11
C MET A 340 -20.42 -17.26 -17.75
N TYR A 341 -21.28 -16.26 -18.00
CA TYR A 341 -22.70 -16.29 -17.66
C TYR A 341 -23.41 -17.47 -18.29
N ASP A 342 -23.25 -17.70 -19.60
CA ASP A 342 -23.93 -18.80 -20.29
C ASP A 342 -23.47 -20.18 -19.77
N GLN A 343 -22.17 -20.32 -19.44
CA GLN A 343 -21.63 -21.54 -18.85
C GLN A 343 -22.16 -21.77 -17.43
N ALA A 344 -22.33 -20.70 -16.65
CA ALA A 344 -22.89 -20.77 -15.32
C ALA A 344 -24.37 -21.20 -15.36
N VAL A 345 -25.14 -20.66 -16.31
CA VAL A 345 -26.54 -21.06 -16.54
C VAL A 345 -26.61 -22.54 -16.89
N GLU A 346 -25.73 -23.03 -17.79
CA GLU A 346 -25.68 -24.44 -18.15
C GLU A 346 -25.39 -25.34 -16.95
N VAL A 347 -24.43 -24.97 -16.09
CA VAL A 347 -24.11 -25.70 -14.86
C VAL A 347 -25.32 -25.81 -13.94
N VAL A 348 -26.04 -24.70 -13.73
CA VAL A 348 -27.22 -24.65 -12.85
C VAL A 348 -28.35 -25.49 -13.40
N LEU A 349 -28.63 -25.39 -14.71
CA LEU A 349 -29.69 -26.15 -15.37
C LEU A 349 -29.39 -27.66 -15.39
N LYS A 350 -28.15 -28.05 -15.70
CA LYS A 350 -27.72 -29.46 -15.77
C LYS A 350 -27.75 -30.16 -14.41
N ASN A 351 -27.30 -29.47 -13.36
CA ASN A 351 -27.26 -30.04 -12.00
C ASN A 351 -28.57 -29.82 -11.21
N ARG A 352 -29.53 -29.08 -11.79
CA ARG A 352 -30.81 -28.71 -11.15
C ARG A 352 -30.62 -28.10 -9.75
N LYS A 353 -29.56 -27.31 -9.56
CA LYS A 353 -29.22 -26.68 -8.28
C LYS A 353 -28.62 -25.29 -8.50
N ALA A 354 -29.27 -24.26 -7.95
CA ALA A 354 -28.86 -22.87 -8.06
C ALA A 354 -28.13 -22.40 -6.79
N SER A 355 -26.89 -22.87 -6.58
CA SER A 355 -26.06 -22.46 -5.42
C SER A 355 -24.72 -21.89 -5.86
N ILE A 356 -24.27 -20.84 -5.17
CA ILE A 356 -22.99 -20.14 -5.42
C ILE A 356 -21.82 -21.14 -5.42
N SER A 357 -21.77 -22.05 -4.42
CA SER A 357 -20.71 -23.06 -4.31
C SER A 357 -20.68 -24.06 -5.48
N LEU A 358 -21.83 -24.35 -6.09
CA LEU A 358 -21.90 -25.22 -7.27
C LEU A 358 -21.24 -24.54 -8.47
N VAL A 359 -21.62 -23.29 -8.74
CA VAL A 359 -21.09 -22.48 -9.84
C VAL A 359 -19.59 -22.25 -9.64
N GLN A 360 -19.18 -21.90 -8.42
CA GLN A 360 -17.80 -21.74 -8.00
C GLN A 360 -16.95 -22.98 -8.32
N ARG A 361 -17.40 -24.17 -7.90
CA ARG A 361 -16.65 -25.42 -8.08
C ARG A 361 -16.56 -25.86 -9.54
N HIS A 362 -17.64 -25.70 -10.31
CA HIS A 362 -17.68 -26.16 -11.70
C HIS A 362 -16.91 -25.24 -12.63
N LEU A 363 -16.99 -23.93 -12.42
CA LEU A 363 -16.31 -22.94 -13.27
C LEU A 363 -14.91 -22.57 -12.77
N LYS A 364 -14.50 -23.08 -11.60
CA LYS A 364 -13.21 -22.77 -10.95
C LYS A 364 -12.98 -21.26 -10.84
N ILE A 365 -14.01 -20.54 -10.41
CA ILE A 365 -14.00 -19.08 -10.21
C ILE A 365 -14.11 -18.74 -8.71
N GLY A 366 -13.73 -17.52 -8.33
CA GLY A 366 -13.88 -17.03 -6.96
C GLY A 366 -15.34 -16.90 -6.51
N TYR A 367 -15.58 -16.96 -5.20
CA TYR A 367 -16.92 -16.95 -4.60
C TYR A 367 -17.74 -15.72 -5.03
N ASN A 368 -17.15 -14.52 -4.99
CA ASN A 368 -17.84 -13.26 -5.33
C ASN A 368 -18.27 -13.20 -6.80
N ARG A 369 -17.48 -13.81 -7.69
CA ARG A 369 -17.85 -13.91 -9.11
C ARG A 369 -18.98 -14.92 -9.30
N ALA A 370 -18.91 -16.07 -8.62
CA ALA A 370 -20.00 -17.05 -8.61
C ALA A 370 -21.30 -16.48 -8.01
N ALA A 371 -21.20 -15.64 -6.99
CA ALA A 371 -22.34 -14.95 -6.38
C ALA A 371 -23.01 -14.00 -7.36
N ARG A 372 -22.24 -13.11 -8.00
CA ARG A 372 -22.74 -12.19 -9.04
C ARG A 372 -23.41 -12.93 -10.18
N LEU A 373 -22.83 -14.03 -10.68
CA LEU A 373 -23.43 -14.84 -11.73
C LEU A 373 -24.80 -15.42 -11.32
N VAL A 374 -24.95 -15.86 -10.07
CA VAL A 374 -26.22 -16.39 -9.55
C VAL A 374 -27.25 -15.28 -9.30
N GLU A 375 -26.82 -14.08 -8.90
CA GLU A 375 -27.68 -12.89 -8.80
C GLU A 375 -28.16 -12.40 -10.16
N ASP A 376 -27.30 -12.43 -11.17
CA ASP A 376 -27.67 -12.06 -12.54
C ASP A 376 -28.70 -13.07 -13.11
N MET A 377 -28.58 -14.36 -12.77
CA MET A 377 -29.60 -15.35 -13.09
C MET A 377 -30.93 -15.08 -12.39
N GLU A 378 -30.92 -14.56 -11.16
CA GLU A 378 -32.12 -14.18 -10.42
C GLU A 378 -32.79 -12.97 -11.09
N LYS A 379 -32.01 -11.93 -11.43
CA LYS A 379 -32.49 -10.76 -12.17
C LYS A 379 -33.04 -11.14 -13.55
N ALA A 380 -32.46 -12.14 -14.20
CA ALA A 380 -32.91 -12.67 -15.49
C ALA A 380 -34.14 -13.60 -15.36
N GLY A 381 -34.61 -13.90 -14.15
CA GLY A 381 -35.76 -14.78 -13.91
C GLY A 381 -35.48 -16.27 -14.16
N LEU A 382 -34.21 -16.69 -14.19
CA LEU A 382 -33.82 -18.10 -14.34
C LEU A 382 -33.91 -18.85 -13.01
N VAL A 383 -33.66 -18.16 -11.90
CA VAL A 383 -33.70 -18.70 -10.54
C VAL A 383 -34.51 -17.78 -9.62
N SER A 384 -35.11 -18.35 -8.58
CA SER A 384 -35.83 -17.59 -7.56
C SER A 384 -34.88 -16.81 -6.67
N SER A 385 -35.46 -15.87 -5.92
CA SER A 385 -34.80 -15.34 -4.73
C SER A 385 -34.53 -16.44 -3.72
N MET A 386 -33.60 -16.18 -2.81
CA MET A 386 -33.21 -17.13 -1.77
C MET A 386 -34.40 -17.37 -0.82
N SER A 387 -34.81 -18.62 -0.68
CA SER A 387 -35.85 -19.02 0.28
C SER A 387 -35.32 -18.97 1.71
N SER A 388 -36.23 -19.03 2.69
CA SER A 388 -35.90 -19.09 4.13
C SER A 388 -35.07 -20.32 4.53
N SER A 389 -35.04 -21.36 3.69
CA SER A 389 -34.18 -22.54 3.86
C SER A 389 -32.79 -22.38 3.22
N GLY A 390 -32.47 -21.20 2.66
CA GLY A 390 -31.20 -20.90 2.01
C GLY A 390 -31.07 -21.49 0.60
N GLN A 391 -32.15 -22.00 0.01
CA GLN A 391 -32.16 -22.60 -1.33
C GLN A 391 -32.80 -21.66 -2.36
N ARG A 392 -32.33 -21.72 -3.61
CA ARG A 392 -32.92 -21.02 -4.76
C ARG A 392 -33.53 -22.07 -5.70
N ASP A 393 -34.76 -21.83 -6.13
CA ASP A 393 -35.48 -22.68 -7.07
C ASP A 393 -35.15 -22.29 -8.50
N ILE A 394 -35.14 -23.26 -9.42
CA ILE A 394 -34.93 -22.98 -10.85
C ILE A 394 -36.31 -22.78 -11.49
N LEU A 395 -36.53 -21.59 -12.06
CA LEU A 395 -37.83 -21.15 -12.58
C LEU A 395 -38.06 -21.59 -14.04
N VAL A 396 -37.06 -22.20 -14.67
CA VAL A 396 -37.13 -22.66 -16.06
C VAL A 396 -37.53 -24.15 -16.14
N PRO A 397 -38.52 -24.51 -16.97
CA PRO A 397 -38.89 -25.91 -17.18
C PRO A 397 -37.72 -26.71 -17.78
N ALA A 398 -37.61 -27.99 -17.41
CA ALA A 398 -36.62 -28.88 -18.01
C ALA A 398 -36.89 -28.97 -19.52
N ARG A 399 -35.89 -28.70 -20.36
CA ARG A 399 -35.98 -29.01 -21.78
C ARG A 399 -36.20 -30.52 -21.90
N SER A 400 -37.37 -30.92 -22.37
CA SER A 400 -37.60 -32.26 -22.89
C SER A 400 -36.68 -32.43 -24.11
N GLU A 401 -35.70 -33.33 -24.01
CA GLU A 401 -34.94 -33.78 -25.17
C GLU A 401 -35.92 -34.29 -26.23
N SER A 402 -35.89 -33.67 -27.41
CA SER A 402 -36.54 -34.14 -28.63
C SER A 402 -35.46 -34.38 -29.67
#